data_AF-A0A7S3FGR3-F1
#
_entry.id   AF-A0A7S3FGR3-F1
#
_cell.length_a   1.000
_cell.length_b   1.000
_cell.length_c   1.000
_cell.angle_alpha   90.00
_cell.angle_beta   90.00
_cell.angle_gamma   90.00
#
_symmetry.space_group_name_H-M   'P 1'
#
loop_
_entity.id
_entity.type
_entity.pdbx_description
1 polymer ?
#
loop_
_entity_poly.entity_id
_entity_poly.type
_entity_poly.pdbx_seq_one_letter_code
_entity_poly.pdbx_strand_id
1 'polypeptide(L)'
;VDDARRGTCMELGISPIVTSGLVMQLLSGSGIIHFDSALREDRKLLDGAEKLLGILITIGEAVAYVLSGMYGDVRELGAWNALLIITQLFMAGIIVILLDEMLKKGYGMGSGISLFIATNLCESIIWKSFSPTTVNAGRGPEFEGAIIALFHLLITRTDKVRALKEAFYRQNLPNVTNLLATVVIFLIVIYFQGFKVDLPIRSKRARGQQGSYPIKLFYTSNMPIILQSALTSNLYFISQLLYKRYGGNLLVQLLGKWREAEFSSSGQLIPVGGLVYFLTPPTSLSDIATNPFHAVMYVIFMLSACAFFSKTWIEVSGTSARDVAKQLREQQMFLQGHREQSLQHALNRYIPTAAAFGGICIGALTVLADFCGAIGSGTGILLASTIIYQYFETFEKEAQQGEFGAFGM
;
A
#
# COMPACT_ATOMS: atom_id res chain seq x y z
N VAL A 1 3.98 -1.91 4.03
CA VAL A 1 4.16 -0.45 3.87
C VAL A 1 4.87 0.02 5.13
N ASP A 2 6.20 -0.07 5.13
CA ASP A 2 7.02 0.45 6.22
C ASP A 2 7.32 1.92 5.94
N ASP A 3 6.31 2.77 6.13
CA ASP A 3 6.47 4.24 6.09
C ASP A 3 7.10 4.79 7.39
N ALA A 4 7.44 3.89 8.32
CA ALA A 4 8.13 4.16 9.57
C ALA A 4 9.63 4.29 9.33
N ARG A 5 10.12 5.53 9.34
CA ARG A 5 11.54 5.83 9.20
C ARG A 5 12.22 5.67 10.56
N ARG A 6 12.63 4.43 10.91
CA ARG A 6 13.15 4.03 12.25
C ARG A 6 14.08 5.08 12.88
N GLY A 7 13.77 5.51 14.10
CA GLY A 7 14.52 6.52 14.84
C GLY A 7 14.16 7.97 14.51
N THR A 8 13.04 8.22 13.83
CA THR A 8 12.56 9.58 13.52
C THR A 8 11.22 9.89 14.21
N CYS A 9 10.81 11.16 14.23
CA CYS A 9 9.48 11.55 14.70
C CYS A 9 8.33 10.91 13.91
N MET A 10 8.61 10.37 12.73
CA MET A 10 7.64 9.72 11.84
C MET A 10 7.61 8.20 12.05
N GLU A 11 7.97 7.72 13.25
CA GLU A 11 8.04 6.29 13.59
C GLU A 11 6.70 5.56 13.44
N LEU A 12 5.60 6.18 13.89
CA LEU A 12 4.26 5.62 13.68
C LEU A 12 3.79 5.81 12.23
N GLY A 13 4.44 6.72 11.50
CA GLY A 13 4.11 7.07 10.12
C GLY A 13 2.62 7.37 9.94
N ILE A 14 2.03 6.72 8.96
CA ILE A 14 0.61 6.80 8.60
C ILE A 14 -0.21 5.62 9.16
N SER A 15 0.42 4.68 9.87
CA SER A 15 -0.24 3.43 10.32
C SER A 15 -1.51 3.68 11.13
N PRO A 16 -1.52 4.60 12.12
CA PRO A 16 -2.74 4.89 12.88
C PRO A 16 -3.89 5.39 12.00
N ILE A 17 -3.58 6.22 11.00
CA ILE A 17 -4.56 6.88 10.13
C ILE A 17 -5.15 5.87 9.15
N VAL A 18 -4.30 5.04 8.54
CA VAL A 18 -4.75 3.97 7.64
C VAL A 18 -5.60 2.96 8.41
N THR A 19 -5.18 2.59 9.62
CA THR A 19 -5.89 1.61 10.45
C THR A 19 -7.24 2.16 10.92
N SER A 20 -7.31 3.42 11.37
CA SER A 20 -8.59 4.03 11.77
C SER A 20 -9.56 4.16 10.59
N GLY A 21 -9.08 4.58 9.42
CA GLY A 21 -9.88 4.69 8.20
C GLY A 21 -10.41 3.33 7.75
N LEU A 22 -9.55 2.31 7.71
CA LEU A 22 -9.89 0.91 7.41
C LEU A 22 -10.95 0.36 8.37
N VAL A 23 -10.78 0.54 9.68
CA VAL A 23 -11.75 0.07 10.68
C VAL A 23 -13.10 0.76 10.51
N MET A 24 -13.12 2.08 10.31
CA MET A 24 -14.37 2.80 10.09
C MET A 24 -15.06 2.41 8.79
N GLN A 25 -14.31 2.24 7.70
CA GLN A 25 -14.86 1.79 6.43
C GLN A 25 -15.44 0.37 6.53
N LEU A 26 -14.79 -0.54 7.25
CA LEU A 26 -15.33 -1.88 7.48
C LEU A 26 -16.58 -1.87 8.36
N LEU A 27 -16.62 -1.07 9.43
CA LEU A 27 -17.78 -0.93 10.30
C LEU A 27 -19.00 -0.35 9.57
N SER A 28 -18.73 0.63 8.71
CA SER A 28 -19.75 1.32 7.92
C SER A 28 -20.26 0.40 6.79
N GLY A 29 -19.37 -0.30 6.10
CA GLY A 29 -19.72 -1.19 5.00
C GLY A 29 -20.30 -2.55 5.41
N SER A 30 -20.00 -3.05 6.60
CA SER A 30 -20.63 -4.27 7.15
C SER A 30 -22.06 -4.04 7.62
N GLY A 31 -22.55 -2.79 7.59
CA GLY A 31 -23.89 -2.43 8.04
C GLY A 31 -24.09 -2.55 9.56
N ILE A 32 -23.02 -2.76 10.34
CA ILE A 32 -23.06 -2.74 11.81
C ILE A 32 -23.46 -1.35 12.30
N ILE A 33 -23.00 -0.31 11.60
CA ILE A 33 -23.39 1.08 11.82
C ILE A 33 -24.23 1.51 10.62
N HIS A 34 -25.53 1.73 10.84
CA HIS A 34 -26.39 2.37 9.85
C HIS A 34 -26.10 3.88 9.86
N PHE A 35 -25.44 4.38 8.83
CA PHE A 35 -25.20 5.81 8.63
C PHE A 35 -25.74 6.20 7.25
N ASP A 36 -26.45 7.32 7.17
CA ASP A 36 -26.93 7.81 5.88
C ASP A 36 -25.88 8.77 5.31
N SER A 37 -25.17 8.31 4.29
CA SER A 37 -24.24 9.15 3.56
C SER A 37 -24.90 10.37 2.91
N ALA A 38 -26.23 10.46 2.79
CA ALA A 38 -26.91 11.67 2.34
C ALA A 38 -26.94 12.79 3.40
N LEU A 39 -26.88 12.43 4.69
CA LEU A 39 -26.96 13.40 5.79
C LEU A 39 -25.59 14.01 6.10
N ARG A 40 -25.52 15.35 6.10
CA ARG A 40 -24.27 16.08 6.40
C ARG A 40 -23.82 15.91 7.85
N GLU A 41 -24.75 15.68 8.77
CA GLU A 41 -24.46 15.45 10.19
C GLU A 41 -23.78 14.11 10.41
N ASP A 42 -24.33 13.04 9.83
CA ASP A 42 -23.75 11.68 9.88
C ASP A 42 -22.33 11.63 9.32
N ARG A 43 -22.09 12.31 8.19
CA ARG A 43 -20.73 12.42 7.63
C ARG A 43 -19.74 13.08 8.60
N LYS A 44 -20.15 14.17 9.26
CA LYS A 44 -19.30 14.85 10.24
C LYS A 44 -19.04 14.00 11.48
N LEU A 45 -20.04 13.23 11.93
CA LEU A 45 -19.89 12.31 13.05
C LEU A 45 -18.94 11.16 12.71
N LEU A 46 -19.05 10.60 11.51
CA LEU A 46 -18.17 9.53 11.04
C LEU A 46 -16.73 10.02 10.90
N ASP A 47 -16.51 11.18 10.27
CA ASP A 47 -15.19 11.82 10.19
C ASP A 47 -14.62 12.14 11.58
N GLY A 48 -15.47 12.61 12.51
CA GLY A 48 -15.07 12.88 13.90
C GLY A 48 -14.66 11.62 14.63
N ALA A 49 -15.41 10.54 14.47
CA ALA A 49 -15.14 9.25 15.10
C ALA A 49 -13.90 8.56 14.50
N GLU A 50 -13.67 8.65 13.17
CA GLU A 50 -12.44 8.17 12.52
C GLU A 50 -11.21 8.83 13.14
N LYS A 51 -11.27 10.15 13.38
CA LYS A 51 -10.16 10.90 14.02
C LYS A 51 -9.95 10.51 15.46
N LEU A 52 -11.02 10.37 16.25
CA LEU A 52 -10.91 9.94 17.64
C LEU A 52 -10.29 8.55 17.74
N LEU A 53 -10.69 7.61 16.86
CA LEU A 53 -10.04 6.31 16.75
C LEU A 53 -8.57 6.43 16.35
N GLY A 54 -8.25 7.27 15.36
CA GLY A 54 -6.87 7.53 14.95
C GLY A 54 -5.98 8.03 16.10
N ILE A 55 -6.49 8.96 16.91
CA ILE A 55 -5.79 9.48 18.10
C ILE A 55 -5.60 8.36 19.14
N LEU A 56 -6.63 7.56 19.41
CA LEU A 56 -6.54 6.45 20.36
C LEU A 56 -5.54 5.38 19.91
N ILE A 57 -5.54 5.02 18.62
CA ILE A 57 -4.59 4.08 18.03
C ILE A 57 -3.17 4.66 18.11
N THR A 58 -2.98 5.95 17.83
CA THR A 58 -1.67 6.62 17.93
C THR A 58 -1.10 6.51 19.36
N ILE A 59 -1.93 6.75 20.39
CA ILE A 59 -1.50 6.59 21.78
C ILE A 59 -1.16 5.12 22.08
N GLY A 60 -2.02 4.19 21.66
CA GLY A 60 -1.81 2.76 21.88
C GLY A 60 -0.53 2.25 21.22
N GLU A 61 -0.29 2.62 19.97
CA GLU A 61 0.94 2.28 19.22
C GLU A 61 2.17 2.92 19.85
N ALA A 62 2.13 4.22 20.20
CA ALA A 62 3.29 4.90 20.80
C ALA A 62 3.71 4.25 22.13
N VAL A 63 2.74 3.90 22.98
CA VAL A 63 2.98 3.17 24.22
C VAL A 63 3.51 1.76 23.93
N ALA A 64 2.92 1.06 22.97
CA ALA A 64 3.36 -0.28 22.58
C ALA A 64 4.80 -0.28 22.03
N TYR A 65 5.19 0.71 21.23
CA TYR A 65 6.54 0.85 20.68
C TYR A 65 7.59 1.04 21.77
N VAL A 66 7.35 1.94 22.73
CA VAL A 66 8.27 2.16 23.85
C VAL A 66 8.33 0.94 24.77
N LEU A 67 7.18 0.31 25.07
CA LEU A 67 7.12 -0.91 25.89
C LEU A 67 7.69 -2.15 25.18
N SER A 68 7.82 -2.14 23.86
CA SER A 68 8.44 -3.23 23.09
C SER A 68 9.97 -3.24 23.20
N GLY A 69 10.54 -2.23 23.88
CA GLY A 69 11.98 -2.08 24.06
C GLY A 69 12.71 -1.74 22.75
N MET A 70 12.03 -1.14 21.77
CA MET A 70 12.62 -0.84 20.46
C MET A 70 13.72 0.25 20.52
N TYR A 71 13.71 1.09 21.56
CA TYR A 71 14.74 2.11 21.82
C TYR A 71 15.80 1.69 22.84
N GLY A 72 15.62 0.50 23.44
CA GLY A 72 16.33 0.06 24.64
C GLY A 72 15.34 -0.29 25.76
N ASP A 73 15.83 -1.00 26.78
CA ASP A 73 14.98 -1.45 27.89
C ASP A 73 14.51 -0.23 28.70
N VAL A 74 13.24 -0.20 29.10
CA VAL A 74 12.60 0.95 29.79
C VAL A 74 13.33 1.26 31.11
N ARG A 75 14.00 0.26 31.67
CA ARG A 75 14.81 0.36 32.89
C ARG A 75 16.14 1.11 32.67
N GLU A 76 16.72 1.05 31.48
CA GLU A 76 17.97 1.74 31.13
C GLU A 76 17.70 3.15 30.59
N LEU A 77 16.61 3.36 29.86
CA LEU A 77 16.23 4.69 29.35
C LEU A 77 15.80 5.66 30.46
N GLY A 78 15.25 5.13 31.56
CA GLY A 78 14.60 5.91 32.61
C GLY A 78 13.16 6.31 32.22
N ALA A 79 12.25 6.25 33.19
CA ALA A 79 10.82 6.49 32.97
C ALA A 79 10.50 7.88 32.38
N TRP A 80 11.32 8.88 32.69
CA TRP A 80 11.16 10.24 32.17
C TRP A 80 11.45 10.34 30.66
N ASN A 81 12.53 9.72 30.19
CA ASN A 81 12.87 9.74 28.76
C ASN A 81 11.88 8.91 27.95
N ALA A 82 11.41 7.78 28.49
CA ALA A 82 10.34 6.99 27.89
C ALA A 82 9.06 7.82 27.73
N LEU A 83 8.67 8.59 28.75
CA LEU A 83 7.51 9.48 28.68
C LEU A 83 7.69 10.61 27.64
N LEU A 84 8.90 11.18 27.54
CA LEU A 84 9.21 12.19 26.52
C LEU A 84 9.09 11.64 25.10
N ILE A 85 9.60 10.42 24.84
CA ILE A 85 9.47 9.75 23.54
C ILE A 85 8.00 9.51 23.20
N ILE A 86 7.20 8.99 24.14
CA ILE A 86 5.76 8.79 23.93
C ILE A 86 5.07 10.11 23.57
N THR A 87 5.38 11.18 24.30
CA THR A 87 4.80 12.51 24.07
C THR A 87 5.20 13.07 22.70
N GLN A 88 6.46 12.90 22.29
CA GLN A 88 6.97 13.33 20.99
C GLN A 88 6.30 12.58 19.84
N LEU A 89 6.19 11.25 19.95
CA LEU A 89 5.51 10.40 18.97
C LEU A 89 4.02 10.73 18.87
N PHE A 90 3.37 11.01 19.99
CA PHE A 90 1.98 11.44 20.03
C PHE A 90 1.76 12.78 19.33
N MET A 91 2.59 13.78 19.62
CA MET A 91 2.52 15.09 18.97
C MET A 91 2.76 14.99 17.46
N ALA A 92 3.73 14.18 17.04
CA ALA A 92 3.97 13.92 15.62
C ALA A 92 2.75 13.24 14.96
N GLY A 93 2.17 12.23 15.59
CA GLY A 93 0.96 11.56 15.10
C GLY A 93 -0.24 12.52 14.95
N ILE A 94 -0.45 13.43 15.90
CA ILE A 94 -1.48 14.48 15.78
C ILE A 94 -1.22 15.37 14.56
N ILE A 95 0.02 15.80 14.34
CA ILE A 95 0.37 16.64 13.19
C ILE A 95 0.03 15.91 11.88
N VAL A 96 0.35 14.62 11.76
CA VAL A 96 0.03 13.84 10.55
C VAL A 96 -1.48 13.71 10.35
N ILE A 97 -2.25 13.46 11.42
CA ILE A 97 -3.74 13.42 11.36
C ILE A 97 -4.30 14.75 10.86
N LEU A 98 -3.79 15.87 11.39
CA LEU A 98 -4.22 17.21 10.98
C LEU A 98 -3.83 17.54 9.53
N LEU A 99 -2.66 17.10 9.07
CA LEU A 99 -2.23 17.25 7.68
C LEU A 99 -3.12 16.46 6.72
N ASP A 100 -3.49 15.23 7.06
CA ASP A 100 -4.45 14.44 6.27
C ASP A 100 -5.83 15.12 6.20
N GLU A 101 -6.31 15.69 7.31
CA GLU A 101 -7.56 16.45 7.34
C GLU A 101 -7.50 17.72 6.47
N MET A 102 -6.38 18.46 6.52
CA MET A 102 -6.18 19.65 5.69
C MET A 102 -6.25 19.29 4.21
N LEU A 103 -5.58 18.20 3.79
CA LEU A 103 -5.60 17.73 2.41
C LEU A 103 -6.99 17.26 1.99
N LYS A 104 -7.70 16.50 2.85
CA LYS A 104 -9.08 16.04 2.61
C LYS A 104 -10.09 17.19 2.48
N LYS A 105 -9.88 18.32 3.17
CA LYS A 105 -10.79 19.49 3.11
C LYS A 105 -10.64 20.36 1.85
N GLY A 106 -9.90 19.88 0.85
CA GLY A 106 -9.78 20.53 -0.46
C GLY A 106 -8.56 21.42 -0.63
N TYR A 107 -7.64 21.46 0.34
CA TYR A 107 -6.30 22.03 0.11
C TYR A 107 -5.38 21.07 -0.65
N GLY A 108 -5.79 19.81 -0.84
CA GLY A 108 -5.11 18.82 -1.66
C GLY A 108 -6.03 18.21 -2.71
N MET A 109 -5.44 17.73 -3.81
CA MET A 109 -6.15 17.07 -4.93
C MET A 109 -6.56 15.62 -4.64
N GLY A 110 -6.45 15.15 -3.39
CA GLY A 110 -6.74 13.76 -3.00
C GLY A 110 -6.51 13.48 -1.52
N SER A 111 -6.48 12.21 -1.14
CA SER A 111 -6.26 11.80 0.25
C SER A 111 -4.82 12.07 0.70
N GLY A 112 -4.62 12.55 1.93
CA GLY A 112 -3.29 12.74 2.49
C GLY A 112 -2.54 11.43 2.64
N ILE A 113 -3.24 10.37 3.04
CA ILE A 113 -2.70 9.00 3.13
C ILE A 113 -2.02 8.57 1.83
N SER A 114 -2.69 8.70 0.68
CA SER A 114 -2.12 8.28 -0.61
C SER A 114 -0.88 9.08 -0.99
N LEU A 115 -0.88 10.39 -0.72
CA LEU A 115 0.26 11.26 -1.00
C LEU A 115 1.49 10.89 -0.14
N PHE A 116 1.29 10.61 1.15
CA PHE A 116 2.38 10.20 2.04
C PHE A 116 2.99 8.87 1.62
N ILE A 117 2.15 7.86 1.32
CA ILE A 117 2.60 6.56 0.80
C ILE A 117 3.44 6.74 -0.47
N ALA A 118 2.91 7.47 -1.45
CA ALA A 118 3.59 7.66 -2.73
C ALA A 118 4.93 8.38 -2.56
N THR A 119 4.99 9.41 -1.71
CA THR A 119 6.20 10.19 -1.46
C THR A 119 7.29 9.34 -0.80
N ASN A 120 6.96 8.61 0.27
CA ASN A 120 7.90 7.75 0.97
C ASN A 120 8.47 6.65 0.08
N LEU A 121 7.62 6.04 -0.76
CA LEU A 121 8.05 5.01 -1.71
C LEU A 121 8.95 5.59 -2.80
N CYS A 122 8.62 6.75 -3.36
CA CYS A 122 9.46 7.41 -4.36
C CYS A 122 10.83 7.78 -3.77
N GLU A 123 10.87 8.33 -2.55
CA GLU A 123 12.13 8.66 -1.88
C GLU A 123 12.97 7.41 -1.60
N SER A 124 12.36 6.30 -1.17
CA SER A 124 13.04 5.01 -0.97
C SER A 124 13.62 4.46 -2.28
N ILE A 125 12.89 4.55 -3.39
CA ILE A 125 13.38 4.14 -4.72
C ILE A 125 14.55 5.02 -5.15
N ILE A 126 14.45 6.33 -5.01
CA ILE A 126 15.53 7.28 -5.36
C ILE A 126 16.75 7.04 -4.48
N TRP A 127 16.56 6.87 -3.17
CA TRP A 127 17.66 6.61 -2.23
C TRP A 127 18.39 5.32 -2.57
N LYS A 128 17.68 4.21 -2.79
CA LYS A 128 18.31 2.93 -3.18
C LYS A 128 18.97 2.98 -4.57
N SER A 129 18.56 3.90 -5.43
CA SER A 129 19.15 4.08 -6.77
C SER A 129 20.41 4.95 -6.74
N PHE A 130 20.41 6.00 -5.93
CA PHE A 130 21.40 7.09 -5.94
C PHE A 130 22.08 7.35 -4.58
N SER A 131 22.01 6.44 -3.61
CA SER A 131 22.64 6.68 -2.30
C SER A 131 24.17 6.78 -2.43
N PRO A 132 24.78 7.88 -1.93
CA PRO A 132 26.23 8.08 -1.99
C PRO A 132 26.98 7.39 -0.84
N THR A 133 26.26 6.66 0.02
CA THR A 133 26.81 5.93 1.17
C THR A 133 27.65 4.74 0.71
N THR A 134 28.78 4.52 1.38
CA THR A 134 29.65 3.35 1.15
C THR A 134 29.51 2.37 2.30
N VAL A 135 29.27 1.11 2.00
CA VAL A 135 29.24 0.01 2.97
C VAL A 135 30.45 -0.88 2.73
N ASN A 136 31.19 -1.18 3.79
CA ASN A 136 32.35 -2.07 3.70
C ASN A 136 31.92 -3.53 3.91
N ALA A 137 31.63 -4.26 2.85
CA ALA A 137 31.25 -5.68 2.90
C ALA A 137 32.47 -6.65 2.94
N GLY A 138 33.58 -6.21 3.55
CA GLY A 138 34.80 -7.02 3.69
C GLY A 138 35.68 -7.17 2.43
N ARG A 139 35.25 -6.66 1.26
CA ARG A 139 36.04 -6.63 0.00
C ARG A 139 36.47 -5.22 -0.45
N GLY A 140 36.21 -4.21 0.37
CA GLY A 140 36.44 -2.79 0.08
C GLY A 140 35.17 -1.95 0.23
N PRO A 141 35.24 -0.62 0.01
CA PRO A 141 34.08 0.26 0.04
C PRO A 141 33.17 0.03 -1.17
N GLU A 142 32.01 -0.57 -0.92
CA GLU A 142 30.93 -0.79 -1.89
C GLU A 142 29.95 0.38 -1.79
N PHE A 143 29.73 1.16 -2.86
CA PHE A 143 28.62 2.13 -2.88
C PHE A 143 27.28 1.41 -2.78
N GLU A 144 26.38 1.91 -1.94
CA GLU A 144 25.05 1.34 -1.72
C GLU A 144 24.12 1.60 -2.93
N GLY A 145 24.22 2.77 -3.56
CA GLY A 145 23.38 3.15 -4.70
C GLY A 145 23.68 2.33 -5.95
N ALA A 146 22.66 1.71 -6.54
CA ALA A 146 22.81 0.83 -7.70
C ALA A 146 23.50 1.51 -8.90
N ILE A 147 23.17 2.78 -9.16
CA ILE A 147 23.71 3.54 -10.30
C ILE A 147 25.12 4.05 -10.00
N ILE A 148 25.34 4.59 -8.80
CA ILE A 148 26.65 5.10 -8.37
C ILE A 148 27.67 3.97 -8.29
N ALA A 149 27.26 2.81 -7.77
CA ALA A 149 28.08 1.61 -7.74
C ALA A 149 28.45 1.12 -9.16
N LEU A 150 27.51 1.14 -10.11
CA LEU A 150 27.80 0.78 -11.51
C LEU A 150 28.88 1.69 -12.09
N PHE A 151 28.76 3.01 -11.93
CA PHE A 151 29.76 3.94 -12.46
C PHE A 151 31.11 3.80 -11.75
N HIS A 152 31.12 3.65 -10.42
CA HIS A 152 32.35 3.47 -9.67
C HIS A 152 33.09 2.15 -10.02
N LEU A 153 32.36 1.04 -10.13
CA LEU A 153 32.92 -0.27 -10.51
C LEU A 153 33.42 -0.27 -11.96
N LEU A 154 32.72 0.41 -12.87
CA LEU A 154 33.10 0.50 -14.28
C LEU A 154 34.35 1.37 -14.51
N ILE A 155 34.54 2.41 -13.69
CA ILE A 155 35.69 3.33 -13.78
C ILE A 155 36.92 2.77 -13.04
N THR A 156 36.74 2.13 -11.88
CA THR A 156 37.86 1.78 -10.99
C THR A 156 38.46 0.40 -11.30
N ARG A 157 37.71 -0.53 -11.91
CA ARG A 157 38.23 -1.88 -12.25
C ARG A 157 38.60 -2.01 -13.73
N THR A 158 39.75 -2.67 -14.00
CA THR A 158 40.17 -3.11 -15.33
C THR A 158 39.31 -4.23 -15.91
N ASP A 159 38.77 -5.09 -15.04
CA ASP A 159 38.09 -6.35 -15.37
C ASP A 159 36.64 -6.11 -15.83
N LYS A 160 36.43 -5.34 -16.91
CA LYS A 160 35.12 -4.76 -17.31
C LYS A 160 33.97 -5.79 -17.34
N VAL A 161 34.22 -7.02 -17.81
CA VAL A 161 33.20 -8.07 -17.90
C VAL A 161 32.86 -8.66 -16.54
N ARG A 162 33.85 -8.83 -15.65
CA ARG A 162 33.64 -9.35 -14.29
C ARG A 162 33.04 -8.29 -13.37
N ALA A 163 33.45 -7.03 -13.51
CA ALA A 163 32.86 -5.89 -12.82
C ALA A 163 31.39 -5.68 -13.24
N LEU A 164 31.05 -5.86 -14.52
CA LEU A 164 29.67 -5.82 -14.98
C LEU A 164 28.85 -6.97 -14.38
N LYS A 165 29.38 -8.20 -14.38
CA LYS A 165 28.69 -9.37 -13.80
C LYS A 165 28.48 -9.21 -12.28
N GLU A 166 29.46 -8.64 -11.59
CA GLU A 166 29.42 -8.38 -10.14
C GLU A 166 28.45 -7.23 -9.80
N ALA A 167 28.36 -6.19 -10.64
CA ALA A 167 27.38 -5.11 -10.50
C ALA A 167 25.93 -5.52 -10.82
N PHE A 168 25.72 -6.52 -11.68
CA PHE A 168 24.39 -7.03 -12.02
C PHE A 168 23.86 -8.12 -11.05
N TYR A 169 24.73 -8.87 -10.37
CA TYR A 169 24.37 -10.03 -9.54
C TYR A 169 24.85 -9.97 -8.06
N ARG A 170 25.07 -8.78 -7.50
CA ARG A 170 25.50 -8.49 -6.11
C ARG A 170 24.39 -8.93 -5.11
N GLN A 171 24.48 -10.09 -4.47
CA GLN A 171 23.40 -10.60 -3.59
C GLN A 171 23.10 -9.72 -2.35
N ASN A 172 24.08 -8.95 -1.88
CA ASN A 172 24.00 -8.22 -0.61
C ASN A 172 23.43 -6.79 -0.71
N LEU A 173 23.22 -6.25 -1.92
CA LEU A 173 22.96 -4.83 -2.15
C LEU A 173 21.96 -4.59 -3.30
N PRO A 174 21.38 -3.38 -3.43
CA PRO A 174 20.56 -3.02 -4.58
C PRO A 174 21.34 -3.16 -5.90
N ASN A 175 20.84 -4.00 -6.80
CA ASN A 175 21.45 -4.25 -8.11
C ASN A 175 20.84 -3.41 -9.21
N VAL A 176 21.61 -3.22 -10.28
CA VAL A 176 21.12 -2.62 -11.53
C VAL A 176 20.03 -3.49 -12.16
N THR A 177 20.10 -4.82 -12.01
CA THR A 177 19.04 -5.76 -12.40
C THR A 177 17.74 -5.48 -11.64
N ASN A 178 17.82 -5.20 -10.34
CA ASN A 178 16.65 -4.92 -9.51
C ASN A 178 16.03 -3.57 -9.89
N LEU A 179 16.85 -2.57 -10.21
CA LEU A 179 16.39 -1.28 -10.74
C LEU A 179 15.67 -1.45 -12.07
N LEU A 180 16.25 -2.22 -13.00
CA LEU A 180 15.66 -2.48 -14.31
C LEU A 180 14.36 -3.29 -14.16
N ALA A 181 14.31 -4.25 -13.25
CA ALA A 181 13.10 -4.96 -12.90
C ALA A 181 12.01 -4.01 -12.40
N THR A 182 12.33 -3.06 -11.50
CA THR A 182 11.39 -2.03 -11.03
C THR A 182 10.82 -1.22 -12.19
N VAL A 183 11.65 -0.77 -13.14
CA VAL A 183 11.19 -0.01 -14.31
C VAL A 183 10.26 -0.85 -15.20
N VAL A 184 10.63 -2.10 -15.47
CA VAL A 184 9.79 -3.01 -16.28
C VAL A 184 8.44 -3.26 -15.62
N ILE A 185 8.42 -3.54 -14.32
CA ILE A 185 7.18 -3.73 -13.56
C ILE A 185 6.34 -2.46 -13.58
N PHE A 186 6.94 -1.30 -13.35
CA PHE A 186 6.26 -0.01 -13.39
C PHE A 186 5.56 0.24 -14.74
N LEU A 187 6.23 -0.04 -15.85
CA LEU A 187 5.63 0.07 -17.20
C LEU A 187 4.48 -0.92 -17.41
N ILE A 188 4.64 -2.16 -16.94
CA ILE A 188 3.59 -3.19 -17.02
C ILE A 188 2.37 -2.75 -16.22
N VAL A 189 2.55 -2.20 -15.02
CA VAL A 189 1.44 -1.73 -14.18
C VAL A 189 0.67 -0.59 -14.84
N ILE A 190 1.37 0.41 -15.38
CA ILE A 190 0.73 1.51 -16.12
C ILE A 190 -0.06 0.97 -17.32
N TYR A 191 0.50 0.02 -18.05
CA TYR A 191 -0.18 -0.61 -19.18
C TYR A 191 -1.48 -1.31 -18.74
N PHE A 192 -1.45 -2.12 -17.69
CA PHE A 192 -2.64 -2.79 -17.16
C PHE A 192 -3.67 -1.81 -16.59
N GLN A 193 -3.23 -0.69 -16.04
CA GLN A 193 -4.12 0.32 -15.48
C GLN A 193 -4.93 1.07 -16.54
N GLY A 194 -4.44 1.11 -17.77
CA GLY A 194 -5.17 1.64 -18.93
C GLY A 194 -6.35 0.76 -19.39
N PHE A 195 -6.46 -0.49 -18.92
CA PHE A 195 -7.54 -1.38 -19.33
C PHE A 195 -8.88 -0.93 -18.71
N LYS A 196 -9.80 -0.53 -19.59
CA LYS A 196 -11.16 -0.15 -19.23
C LYS A 196 -12.17 -0.75 -20.21
N VAL A 197 -13.32 -1.14 -19.69
CA VAL A 197 -14.49 -1.57 -20.45
C VAL A 197 -15.48 -0.43 -20.44
N ASP A 198 -15.65 0.19 -21.61
CA ASP A 198 -16.53 1.33 -21.81
C ASP A 198 -17.98 0.86 -22.07
N LEU A 199 -18.88 1.20 -21.14
CA LEU A 199 -20.30 0.92 -21.27
C LEU A 199 -21.05 2.15 -21.81
N PRO A 200 -21.71 2.08 -22.98
CA PRO A 200 -22.43 3.22 -23.54
C PRO A 200 -23.69 3.53 -22.72
N ILE A 201 -23.74 4.73 -22.16
CA ILE A 201 -24.87 5.26 -21.40
C ILE A 201 -25.49 6.45 -22.14
N ARG A 202 -26.81 6.58 -22.09
CA ARG A 202 -27.55 7.71 -22.63
C ARG A 202 -28.35 8.39 -21.53
N SER A 203 -28.42 9.72 -21.59
CA SER A 203 -29.29 10.50 -20.71
C SER A 203 -30.72 10.52 -21.26
N LYS A 204 -31.73 10.37 -20.40
CA LYS A 204 -33.13 10.69 -20.78
C LYS A 204 -33.34 12.20 -20.89
N ARG A 205 -32.61 12.99 -20.08
CA ARG A 205 -32.87 14.43 -19.86
C ARG A 205 -32.41 15.27 -21.05
N ALA A 206 -31.28 14.92 -21.66
CA ALA A 206 -30.77 15.56 -22.87
C ALA A 206 -30.85 14.60 -24.06
N ARG A 207 -31.80 14.85 -24.98
CA ARG A 207 -32.14 14.00 -26.14
C ARG A 207 -31.04 13.97 -27.22
N GLY A 208 -29.90 13.39 -26.89
CA GLY A 208 -28.77 13.21 -27.80
C GLY A 208 -27.44 12.93 -27.11
N GLN A 209 -27.30 13.30 -25.83
CA GLN A 209 -26.06 13.19 -25.08
C GLN A 209 -25.71 11.72 -24.81
N GLN A 210 -24.68 11.23 -25.50
CA GLN A 210 -24.09 9.92 -25.30
C GLN A 210 -22.88 10.09 -24.38
N GLY A 211 -22.82 9.29 -23.31
CA GLY A 211 -21.67 9.17 -22.44
C GLY A 211 -21.16 7.74 -22.44
N SER A 212 -19.90 7.55 -22.09
CA SER A 212 -19.38 6.23 -21.73
C SER A 212 -19.19 6.16 -20.22
N TYR A 213 -19.59 5.05 -19.61
CA TYR A 213 -19.23 4.71 -18.25
C TYR A 213 -18.06 3.71 -18.27
N PRO A 214 -16.82 4.15 -18.04
CA PRO A 214 -15.66 3.26 -18.06
C PRO A 214 -15.59 2.42 -16.77
N ILE A 215 -15.71 1.10 -16.90
CA ILE A 215 -15.39 0.14 -15.84
C ILE A 215 -13.92 -0.27 -16.01
N LYS A 216 -13.05 0.23 -15.14
CA LYS A 216 -11.63 -0.15 -15.16
C LYS A 216 -11.42 -1.58 -14.70
N LEU A 217 -10.37 -2.21 -15.21
CA LEU A 217 -9.91 -3.53 -14.74
C LEU A 217 -9.59 -3.49 -13.24
N PHE A 218 -8.91 -2.45 -12.78
CA PHE A 218 -8.69 -2.16 -11.36
C PHE A 218 -9.88 -1.40 -10.76
N TYR A 219 -11.05 -2.04 -10.74
CA TYR A 219 -12.30 -1.43 -10.31
C TYR A 219 -12.24 -0.89 -8.87
N THR A 220 -11.73 -1.69 -7.94
CA THR A 220 -11.53 -1.32 -6.53
C THR A 220 -10.24 -0.53 -6.29
N SER A 221 -9.52 -0.19 -7.36
CA SER A 221 -8.25 0.54 -7.31
C SER A 221 -7.21 -0.12 -6.37
N ASN A 222 -6.53 0.69 -5.56
CA ASN A 222 -5.46 0.30 -4.65
C ASN A 222 -5.89 -0.26 -3.30
N MET A 223 -7.16 -0.10 -2.94
CA MET A 223 -7.62 -0.37 -1.57
C MET A 223 -7.33 -1.81 -1.12
N PRO A 224 -7.56 -2.86 -1.94
CA PRO A 224 -7.29 -4.23 -1.51
C PRO A 224 -5.82 -4.49 -1.13
N ILE A 225 -4.86 -3.88 -1.85
CA ILE A 225 -3.43 -3.98 -1.54
C ILE A 225 -3.12 -3.23 -0.25
N ILE A 226 -3.68 -2.03 -0.09
CA ILE A 226 -3.50 -1.23 1.12
C ILE A 226 -4.03 -2.01 2.33
N LEU A 227 -5.24 -2.60 2.23
CA LEU A 227 -5.84 -3.41 3.28
C LEU A 227 -4.97 -4.61 3.64
N GLN A 228 -4.52 -5.36 2.62
CA GLN A 228 -3.69 -6.55 2.81
C GLN A 228 -2.32 -6.20 3.42
N SER A 229 -1.68 -5.15 2.94
CA SER A 229 -0.38 -4.74 3.46
C SER A 229 -0.50 -4.17 4.87
N ALA A 230 -1.54 -3.40 5.18
CA ALA A 230 -1.78 -2.88 6.52
C ALA A 230 -2.05 -4.03 7.50
N LEU A 231 -2.89 -4.99 7.12
CA LEU A 231 -3.17 -6.18 7.92
C LEU A 231 -1.89 -6.97 8.21
N THR A 232 -1.07 -7.21 7.18
CA THR A 232 0.18 -7.96 7.32
C THR A 232 1.19 -7.21 8.20
N SER A 233 1.29 -5.89 8.05
CA SER A 233 2.15 -5.04 8.88
C SER A 233 1.73 -5.04 10.35
N ASN A 234 0.43 -4.92 10.61
CA ASN A 234 -0.11 -4.96 11.97
C ASN A 234 0.08 -6.35 12.61
N LEU A 235 -0.10 -7.42 11.83
CA LEU A 235 0.14 -8.78 12.29
C LEU A 235 1.64 -9.03 12.57
N TYR A 236 2.54 -8.55 11.71
CA TYR A 236 3.99 -8.55 11.92
C TYR A 236 4.35 -7.85 13.24
N PHE A 237 3.85 -6.63 13.46
CA PHE A 237 4.10 -5.84 14.67
C PHE A 237 3.61 -6.52 15.94
N ILE A 238 2.35 -6.99 15.94
CA ILE A 238 1.75 -7.71 17.08
C ILE A 238 2.54 -8.98 17.37
N SER A 239 2.89 -9.75 16.33
CA SER A 239 3.66 -10.98 16.50
C SER A 239 5.05 -10.72 17.10
N GLN A 240 5.73 -9.66 16.65
CA GLN A 240 7.03 -9.27 17.19
C GLN A 240 6.94 -8.89 18.67
N LEU A 241 5.90 -8.12 19.05
CA LEU A 241 5.66 -7.71 20.43
C LEU A 241 5.33 -8.91 21.33
N LEU A 242 4.46 -9.81 20.86
CA LEU A 242 4.09 -11.03 21.60
C LEU A 242 5.29 -11.96 21.79
N TYR A 243 6.14 -12.11 20.77
CA TYR A 243 7.34 -12.94 20.86
C TYR A 243 8.34 -12.41 21.89
N LYS A 244 8.57 -11.09 21.92
CA LYS A 244 9.45 -10.47 22.92
C LYS A 244 8.94 -10.63 24.36
N ARG A 245 7.63 -10.58 24.59
CA ARG A 245 7.04 -10.63 25.94
C ARG A 245 6.71 -12.06 26.41
N TYR A 246 6.36 -12.96 25.49
CA TYR A 246 5.82 -14.30 25.78
C TYR A 246 6.40 -15.39 24.87
N GLY A 247 7.70 -15.32 24.51
CA GLY A 247 8.36 -16.26 23.59
C GLY A 247 8.30 -17.75 23.99
N GLY A 248 7.93 -18.07 25.23
CA GLY A 248 7.73 -19.45 25.72
C GLY A 248 6.37 -20.08 25.38
N ASN A 249 5.37 -19.30 24.97
CA ASN A 249 4.02 -19.82 24.74
C ASN A 249 3.88 -20.48 23.37
N LEU A 250 3.25 -21.67 23.32
CA LEU A 250 3.08 -22.47 22.11
C LEU A 250 2.25 -21.72 21.02
N LEU A 251 1.25 -20.93 21.42
CA LEU A 251 0.50 -20.06 20.50
C LEU A 251 1.36 -18.94 19.90
N VAL A 252 2.28 -18.37 20.69
CA VAL A 252 3.16 -17.28 20.24
C VAL A 252 4.20 -17.81 19.26
N GLN A 253 4.73 -19.02 19.51
CA GLN A 253 5.63 -19.70 18.59
C GLN A 253 4.94 -20.17 17.30
N LEU A 254 3.63 -20.44 17.33
CA LEU A 254 2.82 -20.74 16.15
C LEU A 254 2.52 -19.48 15.31
N LEU A 255 2.30 -18.34 15.98
CA LEU A 255 2.13 -17.03 15.34
C LEU A 255 3.40 -16.60 14.60
N GLY A 256 4.56 -16.63 15.26
CA GLY A 256 5.83 -16.29 14.63
C GLY A 256 7.03 -16.62 15.52
N LYS A 257 8.01 -17.33 14.97
CA LYS A 257 9.35 -17.44 15.56
C LYS A 257 10.22 -16.38 14.91
N TRP A 258 10.89 -15.59 15.72
CA TRP A 258 11.75 -14.52 15.24
C TRP A 258 13.20 -14.87 15.56
N ARG A 259 14.10 -14.51 14.65
CA ARG A 259 15.53 -14.57 14.87
C ARG A 259 16.15 -13.24 14.46
N GLU A 260 17.11 -12.77 15.24
CA GLU A 260 17.89 -11.59 14.87
C GLU A 260 18.73 -11.95 13.63
N ALA A 261 18.67 -11.13 12.58
CA ALA A 261 19.49 -11.33 11.41
C ALA A 261 20.95 -11.05 11.75
N GLU A 262 21.76 -12.11 11.80
CA GLU A 262 23.17 -12.14 12.23
C GLU A 262 24.16 -11.43 11.27
N PHE A 263 23.67 -10.45 10.50
CA PHE A 263 24.44 -9.62 9.56
C PHE A 263 23.94 -8.16 9.43
N SER A 264 22.76 -7.79 9.95
CA SER A 264 22.25 -6.40 9.87
C SER A 264 22.63 -5.61 11.12
N SER A 265 23.36 -4.50 10.96
CA SER A 265 23.73 -3.54 12.02
C SER A 265 22.53 -2.83 12.70
N SER A 266 21.30 -3.20 12.31
CA SER A 266 20.03 -2.57 12.71
C SER A 266 19.06 -3.51 13.45
N GLY A 267 19.54 -4.62 14.04
CA GLY A 267 18.72 -5.50 14.89
C GLY A 267 17.46 -6.00 14.20
N GLN A 268 17.50 -6.20 12.88
CA GLN A 268 16.31 -6.54 12.10
C GLN A 268 15.94 -7.99 12.39
N LEU A 269 14.80 -8.18 13.06
CA LEU A 269 14.24 -9.49 13.36
C LEU A 269 13.59 -10.03 12.08
N ILE A 270 14.09 -11.16 11.59
CA ILE A 270 13.50 -11.88 10.47
C ILE A 270 12.65 -13.02 11.05
N PRO A 271 11.41 -13.22 10.57
CA PRO A 271 10.62 -14.38 10.97
C PRO A 271 11.26 -15.65 10.40
N VAL A 272 11.56 -16.63 11.26
CA VAL A 272 12.15 -17.94 10.95
C VAL A 272 11.20 -19.04 11.44
N GLY A 273 9.93 -18.91 11.05
CA GLY A 273 8.85 -19.87 11.29
C GLY A 273 7.55 -19.24 11.80
N GLY A 274 6.48 -20.04 11.78
CA GLY A 274 5.13 -19.63 12.18
C GLY A 274 4.30 -19.07 11.02
N LEU A 275 3.06 -18.67 11.30
CA LEU A 275 2.14 -18.10 10.31
C LEU A 275 2.71 -16.83 9.64
N VAL A 276 3.45 -16.01 10.41
CA VAL A 276 4.12 -14.79 9.90
C VAL A 276 5.20 -15.12 8.87
N TYR A 277 5.84 -16.28 8.96
CA TYR A 277 6.81 -16.70 7.94
C TYR A 277 6.13 -16.82 6.58
N PHE A 278 4.98 -17.51 6.51
CA PHE A 278 4.21 -17.69 5.26
C PHE A 278 3.64 -16.40 4.67
N LEU A 279 3.45 -15.37 5.50
CA LEU A 279 3.00 -14.04 5.09
C LEU A 279 4.13 -13.18 4.49
N THR A 280 5.39 -13.54 4.76
CA THR A 280 6.55 -12.74 4.37
C THR A 280 7.01 -13.08 2.95
N PRO A 281 7.22 -12.10 2.07
CA PRO A 281 7.74 -12.35 0.74
C PRO A 281 9.15 -12.97 0.81
N PRO A 282 9.46 -13.97 -0.04
CA PRO A 282 10.81 -14.51 -0.11
C PRO A 282 11.79 -13.44 -0.60
N THR A 283 12.91 -13.29 0.08
CA THR A 283 13.88 -12.20 -0.13
C THR A 283 14.77 -12.40 -1.35
N SER A 284 14.86 -13.60 -1.91
CA SER A 284 15.72 -13.90 -3.06
C SER A 284 15.23 -15.09 -3.87
N LEU A 285 15.56 -15.09 -5.17
CA LEU A 285 15.34 -16.23 -6.08
C LEU A 285 16.01 -17.53 -5.56
N SER A 286 17.13 -17.41 -4.83
CA SER A 286 17.78 -18.52 -4.14
C SER A 286 16.95 -19.09 -2.98
N ASP A 287 16.22 -18.23 -2.27
CA ASP A 287 15.36 -18.64 -1.15
C ASP A 287 14.10 -19.36 -1.67
N ILE A 288 13.60 -18.95 -2.84
CA ILE A 288 12.52 -19.63 -3.55
C ILE A 288 12.96 -21.03 -4.00
N ALA A 289 14.19 -21.16 -4.53
CA ALA A 289 14.72 -22.44 -4.99
C ALA A 289 14.96 -23.43 -3.84
N THR A 290 15.33 -22.93 -2.66
CA THR A 290 15.57 -23.76 -1.47
C THR A 290 14.28 -24.14 -0.75
N ASN A 291 13.26 -23.28 -0.74
CA ASN A 291 11.97 -23.53 -0.09
C ASN A 291 10.78 -23.26 -1.03
N PRO A 292 10.55 -24.12 -2.05
CA PRO A 292 9.48 -23.91 -3.03
C PRO A 292 8.08 -23.95 -2.40
N PHE A 293 7.90 -24.70 -1.32
CA PHE A 293 6.62 -24.79 -0.60
C PHE A 293 6.22 -23.44 0.03
N HIS A 294 7.18 -22.71 0.61
CA HIS A 294 6.94 -21.39 1.20
C HIS A 294 6.48 -20.39 0.13
N ALA A 295 7.18 -20.37 -1.01
CA ALA A 295 6.83 -19.49 -2.13
C ALA A 295 5.41 -19.77 -2.66
N VAL A 296 5.04 -21.04 -2.83
CA VAL A 296 3.69 -21.41 -3.31
C VAL A 296 2.60 -20.98 -2.32
N MET A 297 2.81 -21.20 -1.02
CA MET A 297 1.87 -20.77 0.01
C MET A 297 1.71 -19.25 0.03
N TYR A 298 2.82 -18.51 -0.11
CA TYR A 298 2.80 -17.05 -0.22
C TYR A 298 2.00 -16.59 -1.45
N VAL A 299 2.20 -17.19 -2.63
CA VAL A 299 1.45 -16.85 -3.84
C VAL A 299 -0.05 -17.10 -3.66
N ILE A 300 -0.43 -18.27 -3.15
CA ILE A 300 -1.84 -18.62 -2.92
C ILE A 300 -2.48 -17.65 -1.92
N PHE A 301 -1.77 -17.35 -0.83
CA PHE A 301 -2.24 -16.40 0.17
C PHE A 301 -2.42 -15.01 -0.43
N MET A 302 -1.42 -14.48 -1.15
CA MET A 302 -1.49 -13.14 -1.73
C MET A 302 -2.63 -13.00 -2.75
N LEU A 303 -2.77 -13.96 -3.66
CA LEU A 303 -3.84 -13.94 -4.67
C LEU A 303 -5.23 -14.07 -4.04
N SER A 304 -5.40 -14.98 -3.08
CA SER A 304 -6.69 -15.19 -2.41
C SER A 304 -7.07 -14.00 -1.53
N ALA A 305 -6.12 -13.44 -0.76
CA ALA A 305 -6.35 -12.26 0.06
C ALA A 305 -6.72 -11.04 -0.80
N CYS A 306 -5.98 -10.77 -1.88
CA CYS A 306 -6.29 -9.64 -2.77
C CYS A 306 -7.65 -9.82 -3.47
N ALA A 307 -7.99 -11.03 -3.90
CA ALA A 307 -9.29 -11.32 -4.50
C ALA A 307 -10.45 -11.17 -3.50
N PHE A 308 -10.26 -11.67 -2.28
CA PHE A 308 -11.23 -11.59 -1.20
C PHE A 308 -11.48 -10.13 -0.80
N PHE A 309 -10.41 -9.39 -0.49
CA PHE A 309 -10.52 -7.97 -0.12
C PHE A 309 -11.10 -7.13 -1.25
N SER A 310 -10.78 -7.41 -2.51
CA SER A 310 -11.39 -6.71 -3.64
C SER A 310 -12.90 -6.93 -3.72
N LYS A 311 -13.39 -8.16 -3.53
CA LYS A 311 -14.83 -8.43 -3.54
C LYS A 311 -15.58 -7.76 -2.39
N THR A 312 -15.06 -7.91 -1.17
CA THR A 312 -15.68 -7.31 0.03
C THR A 312 -15.64 -5.78 -0.05
N TRP A 313 -14.59 -5.21 -0.64
CA TRP A 313 -14.47 -3.77 -0.81
C TRP A 313 -15.55 -3.16 -1.70
N ILE A 314 -16.01 -3.85 -2.74
CA ILE A 314 -17.09 -3.36 -3.60
C ILE A 314 -18.38 -3.15 -2.80
N GLU A 315 -18.70 -4.09 -1.91
CA GLU A 315 -19.89 -4.05 -1.07
C GLU A 315 -19.76 -2.93 -0.02
N VAL A 316 -18.60 -2.83 0.61
CA VAL A 316 -18.29 -1.83 1.64
C VAL A 316 -18.25 -0.41 1.09
N SER A 317 -17.68 -0.21 -0.10
CA SER A 317 -17.52 1.12 -0.71
C SER A 317 -18.81 1.67 -1.33
N GLY A 318 -19.91 0.90 -1.33
CA GLY A 318 -21.14 1.29 -2.03
C GLY A 318 -20.95 1.41 -3.54
N THR A 319 -19.96 0.73 -4.10
CA THR A 319 -19.71 0.66 -5.56
C THR A 319 -20.22 -0.65 -6.15
N SER A 320 -21.12 -1.33 -5.43
CA SER A 320 -21.74 -2.56 -5.90
C SER A 320 -22.58 -2.31 -7.15
N ALA A 321 -22.79 -3.37 -7.95
CA ALA A 321 -23.62 -3.28 -9.14
C ALA A 321 -25.04 -2.76 -8.84
N ARG A 322 -25.54 -3.00 -7.62
CA ARG A 322 -26.84 -2.49 -7.17
C ARG A 322 -26.79 -0.99 -6.90
N ASP A 323 -25.75 -0.53 -6.21
CA ASP A 323 -25.60 0.88 -5.82
C ASP A 323 -25.33 1.77 -7.04
N VAL A 324 -24.43 1.32 -7.94
CA VAL A 324 -24.15 2.01 -9.20
C VAL A 324 -25.41 2.04 -10.09
N ALA A 325 -26.17 0.95 -10.16
CA ALA A 325 -27.44 0.94 -10.89
C ALA A 325 -28.46 1.93 -10.30
N LYS A 326 -28.54 2.03 -8.97
CA LYS A 326 -29.42 2.99 -8.28
C LYS A 326 -29.00 4.42 -8.58
N GLN A 327 -27.69 4.72 -8.50
CA GLN A 327 -27.13 6.04 -8.80
C GLN A 327 -27.39 6.46 -10.26
N LEU A 328 -27.15 5.56 -11.22
CA LEU A 328 -27.44 5.83 -12.64
C LEU A 328 -28.93 6.07 -12.90
N ARG A 329 -29.80 5.32 -12.20
CA ARG A 329 -31.26 5.49 -12.29
C ARG A 329 -31.70 6.84 -11.72
N GLU A 330 -31.15 7.27 -10.59
CA GLU A 330 -31.40 8.59 -10.00
C GLU A 330 -30.96 9.71 -10.94
N GLN A 331 -29.83 9.53 -11.64
CA GLN A 331 -29.34 10.45 -12.67
C GLN A 331 -30.11 10.38 -14.01
N GLN A 332 -31.14 9.54 -14.12
CA GLN A 332 -31.90 9.31 -15.35
C GLN A 332 -31.02 8.86 -16.55
N MET A 333 -29.96 8.09 -16.26
CA MET A 333 -29.08 7.48 -17.26
C MET A 333 -29.49 6.03 -17.49
N PHE A 334 -29.48 5.56 -18.74
CA PHE A 334 -29.76 4.17 -19.10
C PHE A 334 -28.72 3.62 -20.07
N LEU A 335 -28.49 2.31 -20.01
CA LEU A 335 -27.56 1.62 -20.90
C LEU A 335 -28.16 1.48 -22.30
N GLN A 336 -27.39 1.76 -23.35
CA GLN A 336 -27.85 1.62 -24.72
C GLN A 336 -28.19 0.15 -25.04
N GLY A 337 -29.39 -0.10 -25.56
CA GLY A 337 -29.84 -1.44 -25.97
C GLY A 337 -30.44 -2.31 -24.85
N HIS A 338 -30.50 -1.82 -23.61
CA HIS A 338 -31.05 -2.57 -22.47
C HIS A 338 -32.21 -1.80 -21.83
N ARG A 339 -33.22 -2.53 -21.33
CA ARG A 339 -34.31 -1.93 -20.52
C ARG A 339 -33.74 -1.50 -19.16
N GLU A 340 -34.33 -0.49 -18.52
CA GLU A 340 -33.85 0.01 -17.21
C GLU A 340 -33.76 -1.10 -16.14
N GLN A 341 -34.70 -2.05 -16.15
CA GLN A 341 -34.67 -3.22 -15.24
C GLN A 341 -33.47 -4.15 -15.48
N SER A 342 -32.91 -4.17 -16.70
CA SER A 342 -31.74 -4.99 -17.04
C SER A 342 -30.40 -4.29 -16.78
N LEU A 343 -30.39 -3.00 -16.41
CA LEU A 343 -29.16 -2.27 -16.08
C LEU A 343 -28.40 -2.95 -14.94
N GLN A 344 -29.11 -3.32 -13.87
CA GLN A 344 -28.50 -4.01 -12.74
C GLN A 344 -27.94 -5.37 -13.14
N HIS A 345 -28.65 -6.14 -13.97
CA HIS A 345 -28.18 -7.45 -14.42
C HIS A 345 -26.95 -7.35 -15.31
N ALA A 346 -26.90 -6.35 -16.20
CA ALA A 346 -25.73 -6.06 -17.03
C ALA A 346 -24.51 -5.66 -16.18
N LEU A 347 -24.68 -4.73 -15.23
CA LEU A 347 -23.61 -4.30 -14.33
C LEU A 347 -23.11 -5.43 -13.42
N ASN A 348 -24.01 -6.31 -12.96
CA ASN A 348 -23.64 -7.45 -12.11
C ASN A 348 -22.80 -8.50 -12.84
N ARG A 349 -22.82 -8.51 -14.18
CA ARG A 349 -21.92 -9.36 -14.97
C ARG A 349 -20.50 -8.80 -15.05
N TYR A 350 -20.34 -7.47 -15.05
CA TYR A 350 -19.04 -6.81 -15.25
C TYR A 350 -18.35 -6.40 -13.95
N ILE A 351 -19.07 -5.87 -12.96
CA ILE A 351 -18.43 -5.29 -11.75
C ILE A 351 -17.77 -6.36 -10.87
N PRO A 352 -18.47 -7.45 -10.45
CA PRO A 352 -17.86 -8.46 -9.60
C PRO A 352 -16.74 -9.24 -10.30
N THR A 353 -16.86 -9.43 -11.61
CA THR A 353 -15.83 -10.11 -12.42
C THR A 353 -14.61 -9.21 -12.59
N ALA A 354 -14.79 -7.93 -12.92
CA ALA A 354 -13.71 -6.95 -13.01
C ALA A 354 -12.96 -6.80 -11.69
N ALA A 355 -13.67 -6.70 -10.56
CA ALA A 355 -13.02 -6.53 -9.27
C ALA A 355 -12.30 -7.80 -8.78
N ALA A 356 -12.89 -8.98 -8.95
CA ALA A 356 -12.23 -10.23 -8.59
C ALA A 356 -10.97 -10.46 -9.43
N PHE A 357 -11.09 -10.30 -10.75
CA PHE A 357 -9.98 -10.45 -11.68
C PHE A 357 -8.93 -9.37 -11.49
N GLY A 358 -9.34 -8.12 -11.26
CA GLY A 358 -8.46 -7.00 -10.94
C GLY A 358 -7.65 -7.25 -9.67
N GLY A 359 -8.30 -7.74 -8.60
CA GLY A 359 -7.62 -8.12 -7.35
C GLY A 359 -6.61 -9.25 -7.54
N ILE A 360 -6.93 -10.27 -8.35
CA ILE A 360 -6.01 -11.35 -8.70
C ILE A 360 -4.82 -10.82 -9.52
N CYS A 361 -5.08 -9.99 -10.54
CA CYS A 361 -4.02 -9.41 -11.38
C CYS A 361 -3.06 -8.56 -10.57
N ILE A 362 -3.59 -7.73 -9.67
CA ILE A 362 -2.83 -6.93 -8.73
C ILE A 362 -1.96 -7.81 -7.82
N GLY A 363 -2.54 -8.87 -7.23
CA GLY A 363 -1.80 -9.81 -6.40
C GLY A 363 -0.69 -10.53 -7.19
N ALA A 364 -0.97 -10.91 -8.43
CA ALA A 364 0.01 -11.56 -9.31
C ALA A 364 1.17 -10.63 -9.67
N LEU A 365 0.87 -9.36 -10.01
CA LEU A 365 1.90 -8.35 -10.27
C LEU A 365 2.76 -8.09 -9.02
N THR A 366 2.16 -8.14 -7.83
CA THR A 366 2.87 -7.97 -6.55
C THR A 366 3.88 -9.09 -6.36
N VAL A 367 3.42 -10.34 -6.49
CA VAL A 367 4.26 -11.53 -6.36
C VAL A 367 5.39 -11.53 -7.39
N LEU A 368 5.09 -11.18 -8.65
CA LEU A 368 6.10 -11.07 -9.70
C LEU A 368 7.16 -10.01 -9.35
N ALA A 369 6.73 -8.89 -8.78
CA ALA A 369 7.64 -7.83 -8.38
C ALA A 369 8.54 -8.21 -7.20
N ASP A 370 7.98 -8.93 -6.23
CA ASP A 370 8.74 -9.47 -5.10
C ASP A 370 9.74 -10.53 -5.57
N PHE A 371 9.36 -11.42 -6.49
CA PHE A 371 10.24 -12.47 -7.02
C PHE A 371 11.36 -11.92 -7.91
N CYS A 372 11.11 -10.83 -8.64
CA CYS A 372 12.16 -10.15 -9.41
C CYS A 372 13.12 -9.33 -8.53
N GLY A 373 12.86 -9.23 -7.22
CA GLY A 373 13.69 -8.46 -6.29
C GLY A 373 13.62 -6.95 -6.53
N ALA A 374 12.47 -6.44 -6.98
CA ALA A 374 12.32 -5.04 -7.37
C ALA A 374 12.70 -4.07 -6.24
N ILE A 375 13.46 -3.03 -6.58
CA ILE A 375 13.77 -1.90 -5.69
C ILE A 375 12.46 -1.18 -5.36
N GLY A 376 11.93 -1.42 -4.17
CA GLY A 376 10.75 -0.74 -3.61
C GLY A 376 9.79 -1.62 -2.77
N SER A 377 10.00 -2.94 -2.70
CA SER A 377 8.96 -3.94 -2.39
C SER A 377 7.91 -3.96 -3.50
N GLY A 378 7.47 -5.15 -3.95
CA GLY A 378 6.50 -5.30 -5.03
C GLY A 378 5.17 -4.60 -4.70
N THR A 379 4.72 -4.73 -3.45
CA THR A 379 3.56 -4.01 -2.92
C THR A 379 3.73 -2.49 -3.01
N GLY A 380 4.91 -1.97 -2.66
CA GLY A 380 5.19 -0.54 -2.66
C GLY A 380 5.13 0.05 -4.07
N ILE A 381 5.83 -0.54 -5.03
CA ILE A 381 5.88 -0.04 -6.42
C ILE A 381 4.47 0.02 -7.04
N LEU A 382 3.65 -1.00 -6.80
CA LEU A 382 2.26 -1.05 -7.26
C LEU A 382 1.40 0.05 -6.64
N LEU A 383 1.53 0.28 -5.34
CA LEU A 383 0.83 1.36 -4.65
C LEU A 383 1.24 2.72 -5.21
N ALA A 384 2.54 3.00 -5.31
CA ALA A 384 3.04 4.28 -5.80
C ALA A 384 2.58 4.56 -7.24
N SER A 385 2.78 3.62 -8.16
CA SER A 385 2.37 3.76 -9.57
C SER A 385 0.88 4.00 -9.71
N THR A 386 0.06 3.21 -9.02
CA THR A 386 -1.38 3.31 -9.14
C THR A 386 -1.92 4.59 -8.49
N ILE A 387 -1.33 5.04 -7.35
CA ILE A 387 -1.68 6.32 -6.72
C ILE A 387 -1.35 7.49 -7.65
N ILE A 388 -0.14 7.51 -8.22
CA ILE A 388 0.28 8.56 -9.15
C ILE A 388 -0.65 8.61 -10.36
N TYR A 389 -1.00 7.46 -10.93
CA TYR A 389 -1.95 7.39 -12.05
C TYR A 389 -3.34 7.90 -11.66
N GLN A 390 -3.83 7.59 -10.46
CA GLN A 390 -5.11 8.12 -9.96
C GLN A 390 -5.09 9.64 -9.81
N TYR A 391 -3.99 10.22 -9.32
CA TYR A 391 -3.83 11.67 -9.26
C TYR A 391 -3.79 12.28 -10.66
N PHE A 392 -3.05 11.68 -11.58
CA PHE A 392 -2.97 12.12 -12.96
C PHE A 392 -4.36 12.17 -13.63
N GLU A 393 -5.15 11.11 -13.48
CA GLU A 393 -6.49 11.06 -14.06
C GLU A 393 -7.47 12.05 -13.39
N THR A 394 -7.33 12.27 -12.08
CA THR A 394 -8.12 13.29 -11.38
C THR A 394 -7.77 14.68 -11.91
N PHE A 395 -6.47 14.96 -12.09
CA PHE A 395 -5.99 16.22 -12.67
C PHE A 395 -6.48 16.42 -14.10
N GLU A 396 -6.41 15.40 -14.96
CA GLU A 396 -6.94 15.50 -16.34
C GLU A 396 -8.45 15.77 -16.35
N LYS A 397 -9.21 15.14 -15.47
CA LYS A 397 -10.66 15.36 -15.37
C LYS A 397 -10.99 16.78 -14.90
N GLU A 398 -10.28 17.28 -13.89
CA GLU A 398 -10.45 18.66 -13.40
C GLU A 398 -10.03 19.67 -14.47
N ALA A 399 -8.92 19.42 -15.18
CA ALA A 399 -8.47 20.27 -16.29
C ALA A 399 -9.50 20.31 -17.43
N GLN A 400 -10.04 19.16 -17.84
CA GLN A 400 -11.10 19.08 -18.85
C GLN A 400 -12.37 19.80 -18.40
N GLN A 401 -12.78 19.65 -17.13
CA GLN A 401 -13.94 20.36 -16.58
C GLN A 401 -13.71 21.87 -16.49
N GLY A 402 -12.48 22.31 -16.17
CA GLY A 402 -12.06 23.71 -16.16
C GLY A 402 -12.06 24.36 -17.54
N GLU A 403 -11.59 23.65 -18.57
CA GLU A 403 -11.64 24.12 -19.96
C GLU A 403 -13.09 24.27 -20.48
N PHE A 404 -13.98 23.35 -20.12
CA PHE A 404 -15.41 23.48 -20.43
C PHE A 404 -16.09 24.64 -19.67
N GLY A 405 -15.59 25.00 -18.48
CA GLY A 405 -16.03 26.18 -17.73
C GLY A 405 -15.53 27.50 -18.34
N ALA A 406 -14.33 27.52 -18.92
CA ALA A 406 -13.77 28.70 -19.58
C ALA A 406 -14.39 28.98 -20.96
N PHE A 407 -14.84 27.94 -21.68
CA PHE A 407 -15.59 28.08 -22.93
C PHE A 407 -17.10 28.38 -22.73
N GLY A 408 -17.57 28.40 -21.48
CA GLY A 408 -18.96 28.62 -21.10
C GLY A 408 -19.29 30.03 -20.57
N MET A 409 -18.36 30.98 -20.60
CA MET A 409 -18.60 32.40 -20.30
C MET A 409 -18.62 33.26 -21.55
#